data_AF-A0AAU6UA03-F1
#
_entry.id   AF-A0AAU6UA03-F1
#
_cell.length_a   1.000
_cell.length_b   1.000
_cell.length_c   1.000
_cell.angle_alpha   90.00
_cell.angle_beta   90.00
_cell.angle_gamma   90.00
#
_symmetry.space_group_name_H-M   'P 1'
#
loop_
_entity.id
_entity.type
_entity.pdbx_description
1 polymer ?
#
loop_
_entity_poly.entity_id
_entity_poly.type
_entity_poly.pdbx_seq_one_letter_code
_entity_poly.pdbx_strand_id
1 'polypeptide(L)' 'MPKESFYPDHKEPHVHLHKGGATFTDVGHNHRTLQNGSVLYRGVVREVIADLQTRGDDRSRELATYIHRNFS' A
#
# COMPACT_ATOMS: atom_id res chain seq x y z
N MET A 1 -0.60 17.12 13.85
CA MET A 1 -1.41 16.50 12.77
C MET A 1 -0.59 15.34 12.22
N PRO A 2 -1.11 14.12 12.06
CA PRO A 2 -0.31 13.06 11.45
C PRO A 2 0.02 13.50 10.01
N LYS A 3 1.30 13.58 9.70
CA LYS A 3 1.78 14.07 8.40
C LYS A 3 1.33 13.09 7.32
N GLU A 4 0.76 13.61 6.24
CA GLU A 4 0.63 12.84 5.00
C GLU A 4 2.04 12.45 4.54
N SER A 5 2.23 11.20 4.16
CA SER A 5 3.54 10.70 3.74
C SER A 5 3.41 9.68 2.62
N PHE A 6 4.34 9.74 1.67
CA PHE A 6 4.41 8.83 0.54
C PHE A 6 5.57 7.85 0.73
N TYR A 7 5.34 6.57 0.43
CA TYR A 7 6.39 5.56 0.46
C TYR A 7 6.26 4.60 -0.73
N PRO A 8 7.24 4.55 -1.65
CA PRO A 8 8.41 5.42 -1.77
C PRO A 8 8.02 6.73 -2.48
N ASP A 9 8.53 7.88 -2.02
CA ASP A 9 8.07 9.24 -2.39
C ASP A 9 8.21 9.60 -3.89
N HIS A 10 9.16 9.02 -4.62
CA HIS A 10 9.56 9.57 -5.92
C HIS A 10 9.10 8.80 -7.17
N LYS A 11 8.48 7.61 -7.08
CA LYS A 11 8.07 6.80 -8.25
C LYS A 11 6.86 5.90 -7.96
N GLU A 12 6.18 5.41 -8.98
CA GLU A 12 5.18 4.35 -8.85
C GLU A 12 5.85 2.96 -8.91
N PRO A 13 5.30 1.93 -8.23
CA PRO A 13 4.21 2.00 -7.26
C PRO A 13 4.63 2.65 -5.93
N HIS A 14 3.66 3.24 -5.21
CA HIS A 14 3.85 3.82 -3.87
C HIS A 14 2.57 3.77 -3.01
N VAL A 15 2.74 3.94 -1.70
CA VAL A 15 1.69 4.04 -0.69
C VAL A 15 1.58 5.48 -0.22
N HIS A 16 0.38 6.06 -0.27
CA HIS A 16 0.07 7.32 0.37
C HIS A 16 -0.59 7.06 1.71
N LEU A 17 0.07 7.45 2.79
CA LEU A 17 -0.43 7.40 4.17
C LEU A 17 -1.12 8.72 4.52
N HIS A 18 -2.34 8.64 5.06
CA HIS A 18 -3.12 9.80 5.52
C HIS A 18 -3.87 9.49 6.83
N LYS A 19 -4.50 10.52 7.42
CA LYS A 19 -5.11 10.46 8.78
C LYS A 19 -6.19 9.38 8.96
N GLY A 20 -6.71 8.79 7.89
CA GLY A 20 -7.72 7.74 7.95
C GLY A 20 -7.23 6.37 7.51
N GLY A 21 -6.02 6.25 6.95
CA GLY A 21 -5.76 5.10 6.10
C GLY A 21 -4.54 5.16 5.21
N ALA A 22 -4.55 4.26 4.22
CA ALA A 22 -3.60 4.26 3.11
C ALA A 22 -4.30 4.13 1.77
N THR A 23 -3.66 4.70 0.76
CA THR A 23 -4.01 4.54 -0.65
C THR A 23 -2.81 3.91 -1.35
N PHE A 24 -3.06 2.82 -2.07
CA PHE A 24 -2.04 2.16 -2.90
C PHE A 24 -2.18 2.65 -4.34
N THR A 25 -1.11 3.22 -4.88
CA THR A 25 -1.09 3.83 -6.21
C THR A 25 -0.27 2.94 -7.17
N ASP A 26 -0.77 2.82 -8.41
CA ASP A 26 -0.26 1.94 -9.47
C ASP A 26 -0.35 0.43 -9.21
N VAL A 27 -0.74 -0.04 -8.02
CA VAL A 27 -0.90 -1.48 -7.74
C VAL A 27 -2.26 -2.00 -8.20
N GLY A 28 -2.51 -2.18 -9.51
CA GLY A 28 -3.64 -2.95 -10.10
C GLY A 28 -5.08 -2.53 -9.74
N HIS A 29 -5.24 -1.65 -8.77
CA HIS A 29 -6.46 -1.29 -8.09
C HIS A 29 -6.65 0.22 -8.25
N ASN A 30 -7.81 0.62 -8.79
CA ASN A 30 -8.25 2.01 -8.76
C ASN A 30 -8.08 2.55 -7.34
N HIS A 31 -7.38 3.68 -7.18
CA HIS A 31 -7.00 4.29 -5.90
C HIS A 31 -8.13 4.20 -4.86
N ARG A 32 -8.12 3.16 -4.03
CA ARG A 32 -9.13 2.97 -2.98
C ARG A 32 -8.53 3.44 -1.67
N THR A 33 -9.16 4.44 -1.10
CA THR A 33 -8.89 4.89 0.27
C THR A 33 -9.27 3.78 1.24
N LEU A 34 -8.29 3.19 1.92
CA LEU A 34 -8.55 2.13 2.89
C LEU A 34 -8.57 2.69 4.30
N GLN A 35 -9.68 2.54 5.01
CA GLN A 35 -9.80 3.00 6.38
C GLN A 35 -9.29 1.96 7.38
N ASN A 36 -8.42 2.36 8.30
CA ASN A 36 -7.84 1.45 9.29
C ASN A 36 -8.94 0.78 10.15
N GLY A 37 -8.81 -0.54 10.39
CA GLY A 37 -9.74 -1.34 11.20
C GLY A 37 -10.92 -1.99 10.44
N SER A 38 -11.06 -1.74 9.14
CA SER A 38 -12.09 -2.37 8.31
C SER A 38 -11.72 -3.83 7.92
N VAL A 39 -12.71 -4.72 7.76
CA VAL A 39 -12.47 -6.08 7.23
C VAL A 39 -11.97 -6.01 5.77
N LEU A 40 -12.48 -5.03 5.00
CA LEU A 40 -12.04 -4.77 3.63
C LEU A 40 -10.57 -4.34 3.60
N TYR A 41 -10.10 -3.63 4.63
CA TYR A 41 -8.69 -3.22 4.76
C TYR A 41 -7.74 -4.42 4.74
N ARG A 42 -8.03 -5.47 5.52
CA ARG A 42 -7.18 -6.67 5.59
C ARG A 42 -7.18 -7.47 4.28
N GLY A 43 -8.31 -7.57 3.59
CA GLY A 43 -8.41 -8.21 2.28
C GLY A 43 -7.57 -7.50 1.23
N VAL A 44 -7.75 -6.17 1.13
CA VAL A 44 -7.02 -5.36 0.12
C VAL A 44 -5.53 -5.34 0.39
N VAL A 45 -5.08 -5.27 1.66
CA VAL A 45 -3.65 -5.35 1.98
C VAL A 45 -3.03 -6.66 1.48
N ARG A 46 -3.74 -7.79 1.60
CA ARG A 46 -3.26 -9.09 1.08
C ARG A 46 -3.22 -9.14 -0.44
N GLU A 47 -4.23 -8.60 -1.11
CA GLU A 47 -4.29 -8.51 -2.58
C GLU A 47 -3.14 -7.65 -3.11
N VAL A 48 -2.91 -6.48 -2.52
CA VAL A 48 -1.83 -5.55 -2.90
C VAL A 48 -0.46 -6.19 -2.70
N ILE A 49 -0.24 -6.93 -1.62
CA ILE A 49 1.01 -7.68 -1.42
C ILE A 49 1.19 -8.74 -2.52
N ALA A 50 0.13 -9.47 -2.88
CA ALA A 50 0.19 -10.50 -3.92
C ALA A 50 0.47 -9.91 -5.31
N ASP A 51 -0.15 -8.77 -5.66
CA ASP A 51 0.10 -8.06 -6.91
C ASP A 51 1.56 -7.59 -7.01
N LEU A 52 2.08 -6.98 -5.94
CA LEU A 52 3.47 -6.54 -5.87
C LEU A 52 4.46 -7.72 -5.96
N GLN A 53 4.16 -8.84 -5.31
CA GLN A 53 4.96 -10.06 -5.42
C GLN A 53 4.94 -10.65 -6.82
N THR A 54 3.80 -10.55 -7.53
CA THR A 54 3.63 -11.05 -8.90
C THR A 54 4.46 -10.25 -9.91
N ARG A 55 4.56 -8.92 -9.73
CA ARG A 55 5.44 -8.07 -10.57
C ARG A 55 6.90 -8.47 -10.45
N GLY A 56 7.33 -8.83 -9.24
CA GLY A 56 8.63 -9.46 -9.01
C GLY A 56 9.84 -8.54 -9.17
N ASP A 57 9.67 -7.25 -9.45
CA ASP A 57 10.76 -6.26 -9.44
C ASP A 57 11.16 -5.88 -8.01
N ASP A 58 12.39 -5.41 -7.84
CA ASP A 58 12.97 -5.14 -6.51
C ASP A 58 12.17 -4.09 -5.73
N ARG A 59 11.64 -3.07 -6.42
CA ARG A 59 10.83 -2.02 -5.80
C ARG A 59 9.51 -2.58 -5.29
N SER A 60 8.82 -3.40 -6.09
CA SER A 60 7.57 -4.04 -5.66
C SER A 60 7.79 -4.98 -4.46
N ARG A 61 8.93 -5.69 -4.40
CA ARG A 61 9.29 -6.52 -3.23
C ARG A 61 9.55 -5.69 -1.97
N GLU A 62 10.28 -4.57 -2.10
CA GLU A 62 10.48 -3.62 -1.00
C GLU A 62 9.15 -3.06 -0.50
N LEU A 63 8.25 -2.72 -1.41
CA LEU A 63 6.94 -2.19 -1.08
C LEU A 63 6.05 -3.23 -0.40
N ALA A 64 6.02 -4.46 -0.89
CA ALA A 64 5.30 -5.57 -0.27
C ALA A 64 5.79 -5.82 1.17
N THR A 65 7.10 -5.76 1.38
CA THR A 65 7.72 -5.89 2.70
C THR A 65 7.32 -4.74 3.63
N TYR A 66 7.35 -3.51 3.12
CA TYR A 66 6.92 -2.33 3.87
C TYR A 66 5.44 -2.42 4.26
N ILE A 67 4.58 -2.80 3.31
CA ILE A 67 3.14 -2.93 3.54
C ILE A 67 2.87 -4.02 4.58
N HIS A 68 3.49 -5.19 4.44
CA HIS A 68 3.34 -6.27 5.41
C HIS A 68 3.75 -5.84 6.82
N ARG A 69 4.84 -5.07 6.98
CA ARG A 69 5.31 -4.62 8.30
C ARG A 69 4.43 -3.55 8.96
N ASN A 70 3.81 -2.68 8.16
CA ASN A 70 3.07 -1.52 8.67
C ASN A 70 1.54 -1.73 8.70
N PHE A 71 1.03 -2.73 7.97
CA PHE A 71 -0.41 -2.90 7.72
C PHE A 71 -0.96 -4.30 8.01
N SER A 72 -0.12 -5.26 8.41
CA SER A 72 -0.53 -6.63 8.71
C SER A 72 -0.99 -6.83 10.16
#